data_AF-A0A6V7KJ99-F1
#
_entry.id   AF-A0A6V7KJ99-F1
#
_cell.length_a   1.000
_cell.length_b   1.000
_cell.length_c   1.000
_cell.angle_alpha   90.00
_cell.angle_beta   90.00
_cell.angle_gamma   90.00
#
_symmetry.space_group_name_H-M   'P 1'
#
loop_
_entity.id
_entity.type
_entity.pdbx_description
1 polymer ?
#
loop_
_entity_poly.entity_id
_entity_poly.type
_entity_poly.pdbx_seq_one_letter_code
_entity_poly.pdbx_strand_id
1 'polypeptide(L)'
;KLLLLLILTLSPLITGLPDGAPASTCQLLTPHHDDTTIERSYPPYQILPAAGQGRIRIILGSPQGLAYKGFIIHAKSIDTGDYVGEFTNLPENTKAIECTPGLK
;
A
#
# COMPACT_ATOMS: atom_id res chain seq x y z
N LYS A 1 18.37 37.13 10.36
CA LYS A 1 19.34 36.23 9.68
C LYS A 1 19.93 35.19 10.62
N LEU A 2 20.47 35.57 11.79
CA LEU A 2 21.02 34.64 12.78
C LEU A 2 19.99 33.60 13.30
N LEU A 3 18.75 34.02 13.50
CA LEU A 3 17.66 33.13 13.94
C LEU A 3 17.33 32.01 12.92
N LEU A 4 17.39 32.31 11.61
CA LEU A 4 17.15 31.32 10.56
C LEU A 4 18.25 30.25 10.53
N LEU A 5 19.50 30.67 10.74
CA LEU A 5 20.65 29.77 10.80
C LEU A 5 20.55 28.84 12.01
N LEU A 6 20.07 29.34 13.16
CA LEU A 6 19.84 28.51 14.35
C LEU A 6 18.77 27.44 14.09
N ILE A 7 17.64 27.79 13.47
CA ILE A 7 16.56 26.83 13.15
C ILE A 7 17.05 25.72 12.20
N LEU A 8 17.92 26.04 11.25
CA LEU A 8 18.49 25.08 10.31
C LEU A 8 19.45 24.08 10.96
N THR A 9 20.07 24.43 12.09
CA THR A 9 20.99 23.55 12.83
C THR A 9 20.27 22.64 13.84
N LEU A 10 19.02 22.95 14.19
CA LEU A 10 18.21 22.14 15.11
C LEU A 10 17.28 21.14 14.40
N SER A 11 17.27 21.10 13.07
CA SER A 11 16.48 20.08 12.36
C SER A 11 17.09 18.70 12.58
N PRO A 12 16.29 17.69 12.98
CA PRO A 12 16.78 16.33 13.17
C PRO A 12 17.40 15.80 11.88
N LEU A 13 18.49 15.04 12.01
CA LEU A 13 19.10 14.35 10.89
C LEU A 13 18.12 13.26 10.40
N ILE A 14 17.38 13.55 9.34
CA ILE A 14 16.47 12.57 8.73
C ILE A 14 17.34 11.59 7.95
N THR A 15 17.51 10.37 8.47
CA THR A 15 18.14 9.27 7.73
C THR A 15 17.15 8.74 6.71
N GLY A 16 17.19 9.26 5.49
CA GLY A 16 16.58 8.62 4.33
C GLY A 16 17.39 7.38 3.99
N LEU A 17 17.15 6.26 4.68
CA LEU A 17 17.88 5.02 4.42
C LEU A 17 17.59 4.57 2.97
N PRO A 18 18.63 4.32 2.15
CA PRO A 18 18.47 3.94 0.75
C PRO A 18 17.84 2.56 0.58
N ASP A 19 17.81 1.77 1.66
CA ASP A 19 17.47 0.34 1.65
C ASP A 19 15.97 0.05 1.57
N GLY A 20 15.14 1.08 1.43
CA GLY A 20 13.68 0.94 1.27
C GLY A 20 13.01 0.29 2.50
N ALA A 21 11.80 -0.23 2.30
CA ALA A 21 11.12 -0.99 3.34
C ALA A 21 11.85 -2.33 3.56
N PRO A 22 12.18 -2.72 4.81
CA PRO A 22 12.83 -4.00 5.10
C PRO A 22 12.03 -5.17 4.53
N ALA A 23 12.70 -6.23 4.05
CA ALA A 23 12.04 -7.42 3.49
C ALA A 23 11.07 -8.10 4.48
N SER A 24 11.26 -7.94 5.79
CA SER A 24 10.31 -8.39 6.81
C SER A 24 8.92 -7.74 6.67
N THR A 25 8.84 -6.52 6.13
CA THR A 25 7.57 -5.80 5.86
C THR A 25 6.69 -6.57 4.87
N CYS A 26 7.31 -7.37 3.98
CA CYS A 26 6.60 -8.18 2.99
C CYS A 26 5.90 -9.42 3.55
N GLN A 27 6.18 -9.82 4.79
CA GLN A 27 5.53 -10.98 5.40
C GLN A 27 4.05 -10.70 5.70
N LEU A 28 3.74 -9.49 6.15
CA LEU A 28 2.39 -9.10 6.54
C LEU A 28 1.75 -8.17 5.51
N LEU A 29 2.51 -7.26 4.89
CA LEU A 29 2.01 -6.16 4.03
C LEU A 29 0.84 -5.38 4.66
N THR A 30 0.69 -5.46 5.98
CA THR A 30 -0.33 -4.76 6.74
C THR A 30 0.16 -3.33 6.98
N PRO A 31 -0.60 -2.29 6.59
CA PRO A 31 -0.26 -0.93 6.94
C PRO A 31 -0.24 -0.76 8.46
N HIS A 32 0.91 -0.41 9.02
CA HIS A 32 1.05 -0.05 10.43
C HIS A 32 0.84 1.46 10.58
N HIS A 33 -0.42 1.88 10.62
CA HIS A 33 -0.77 3.25 10.97
C HIS A 33 -0.89 3.38 12.50
N ASP A 34 -0.27 4.42 13.05
CA ASP A 34 -0.41 4.76 14.47
C ASP A 34 -1.90 4.93 14.84
N ASP A 35 -2.28 4.46 16.03
CA ASP A 35 -3.64 4.55 16.59
C ASP A 35 -4.78 3.93 15.76
N THR A 36 -4.48 2.99 14.85
CA THR A 36 -5.52 2.31 14.09
C THR A 36 -6.04 1.05 14.78
N THR A 37 -7.36 0.89 14.77
CA THR A 37 -8.05 -0.33 15.15
C THR A 37 -8.63 -0.99 13.91
N ILE A 38 -8.74 -2.31 13.92
CA ILE A 38 -9.38 -3.06 12.84
C ILE A 38 -10.84 -2.61 12.76
N GLU A 39 -11.24 -2.09 11.60
CA GLU A 39 -12.63 -1.73 11.33
C GLU A 39 -13.48 -3.01 11.27
N ARG A 40 -14.52 -3.10 12.11
CA ARG A 40 -15.43 -4.25 12.20
C ARG A 40 -16.86 -3.91 11.76
N SER A 41 -17.15 -2.64 11.55
CA SER A 41 -18.44 -2.19 11.02
C SER A 41 -18.46 -2.31 9.49
N TYR A 42 -19.53 -1.80 8.86
CA TYR A 42 -19.63 -1.81 7.41
C TYR A 42 -18.45 -1.00 6.81
N PRO A 43 -17.61 -1.61 5.95
CA PRO A 43 -16.38 -0.97 5.51
C PRO A 43 -16.68 0.26 4.65
N PRO A 44 -16.03 1.41 4.90
CA PRO A 44 -16.21 2.64 4.12
C PRO A 44 -15.63 2.56 2.70
N TYR A 45 -14.87 1.51 2.41
CA TYR A 45 -14.23 1.24 1.12
C TYR A 45 -14.55 -0.17 0.65
N GLN A 46 -14.66 -0.38 -0.65
CA GLN A 46 -15.00 -1.67 -1.24
C GLN A 46 -14.17 -1.95 -2.50
N ILE A 47 -13.93 -3.24 -2.73
CA ILE A 47 -13.34 -3.77 -3.94
C ILE A 47 -14.48 -4.35 -4.78
N LEU A 48 -14.67 -3.83 -5.98
CA LEU A 48 -15.68 -4.30 -6.93
C LEU A 48 -15.01 -5.12 -8.04
N PRO A 49 -15.08 -6.47 -7.99
CA PRO A 49 -14.56 -7.31 -9.05
C PRO A 49 -15.57 -7.42 -10.20
N ALA A 50 -15.07 -7.30 -11.44
CA ALA A 50 -15.81 -7.58 -12.65
C ALA A 50 -15.04 -8.60 -13.49
N ALA A 51 -15.59 -9.80 -13.61
CA ALA A 51 -14.99 -10.88 -14.39
C ALA A 51 -15.17 -10.65 -15.90
N GLY A 52 -14.11 -10.89 -16.66
CA GLY A 52 -14.08 -10.92 -18.11
C GLY A 52 -13.38 -12.17 -18.63
N GLN A 53 -13.08 -12.22 -19.93
CA GLN A 53 -12.42 -13.34 -20.60
C GLN A 53 -11.01 -13.63 -20.03
N GLY A 54 -10.94 -14.39 -18.94
CA GLY A 54 -9.68 -14.76 -18.26
C GLY A 54 -9.01 -13.64 -17.48
N ARG A 55 -9.70 -12.51 -17.26
CA ARG A 55 -9.18 -11.35 -16.52
C ARG A 55 -10.23 -10.84 -15.55
N ILE A 56 -9.80 -10.29 -14.43
CA ILE A 56 -10.67 -9.67 -13.43
C ILE A 56 -10.32 -8.19 -13.37
N ARG A 57 -11.27 -7.32 -13.70
CA ARG A 57 -11.12 -5.89 -13.47
C ARG A 57 -11.52 -5.59 -12.03
N ILE A 58 -10.66 -4.88 -11.32
CA ILE A 58 -10.88 -4.49 -9.93
C ILE A 58 -11.04 -2.98 -9.86
N ILE A 59 -12.05 -2.52 -9.12
CA ILE A 59 -12.26 -1.11 -8.80
C ILE A 59 -12.26 -0.97 -7.27
N LEU A 60 -11.36 -0.14 -6.74
CA LEU A 60 -11.37 0.29 -5.35
C LEU A 60 -12.12 1.62 -5.25
N GLY A 61 -13.09 1.73 -4.35
CA GLY A 61 -13.83 2.97 -4.14
C GLY A 61 -14.55 3.02 -2.80
N SER A 62 -15.13 4.17 -2.49
CA SER A 62 -15.99 4.38 -1.32
C SER A 62 -17.42 4.65 -1.78
N PRO A 63 -18.42 3.85 -1.36
CA PRO A 63 -19.83 4.16 -1.61
C PRO A 63 -20.26 5.52 -1.04
N GLN A 64 -19.58 5.99 0.00
CA GLN A 64 -19.84 7.27 0.66
C GLN A 64 -19.03 8.44 0.08
N GLY A 65 -18.22 8.19 -0.96
CA GLY A 65 -17.37 9.21 -1.59
C GLY A 65 -16.17 9.63 -0.74
N LEU A 66 -15.75 8.79 0.23
CA LEU A 66 -14.59 9.07 1.08
C LEU A 66 -13.28 8.86 0.31
N ALA A 67 -12.32 9.74 0.57
CA ALA A 67 -10.98 9.65 0.02
C ALA A 67 -10.07 8.79 0.92
N TYR A 68 -9.20 7.99 0.32
CA TYR A 68 -8.14 7.25 0.99
C TYR A 68 -6.77 7.86 0.70
N LYS A 69 -5.82 7.69 1.63
CA LYS A 69 -4.43 8.20 1.47
C LYS A 69 -3.52 7.25 0.70
N GLY A 70 -3.81 5.95 0.76
CA GLY A 70 -3.04 4.89 0.13
C GLY A 70 -3.73 3.55 0.32
N PHE A 71 -3.27 2.55 -0.41
CA PHE A 71 -3.80 1.18 -0.33
C PHE A 71 -2.71 0.17 -0.71
N ILE A 72 -2.91 -1.06 -0.26
CA ILE A 72 -2.19 -2.24 -0.72
C ILE A 72 -3.23 -3.28 -1.09
N ILE A 73 -3.13 -3.86 -2.28
CA ILE A 73 -3.99 -4.96 -2.74
C ILE A 73 -3.08 -6.12 -3.11
N HIS A 74 -3.42 -7.31 -2.60
CA HIS A 74 -2.84 -8.57 -3.01
C HIS A 74 -3.94 -9.57 -3.39
N ALA A 75 -3.64 -10.46 -4.32
CA ALA A 75 -4.51 -11.58 -4.67
C ALA A 75 -3.89 -12.85 -4.08
N LYS A 76 -4.68 -13.58 -3.27
CA LYS A 76 -4.24 -14.81 -2.61
C LYS A 76 -5.19 -15.96 -2.89
N SER A 77 -4.65 -17.17 -3.01
CA SER A 77 -5.44 -18.40 -3.01
C SER A 77 -6.12 -18.58 -1.66
N ILE A 78 -7.41 -18.94 -1.65
CA ILE A 78 -8.13 -19.26 -0.41
C ILE A 78 -7.63 -20.56 0.22
N ASP A 79 -7.12 -21.49 -0.59
CA ASP A 79 -6.72 -22.82 -0.15
C ASP A 79 -5.30 -22.83 0.43
N THR A 80 -4.38 -22.11 -0.20
CA THR A 80 -2.95 -22.13 0.18
C THR A 80 -2.46 -20.84 0.82
N GLY A 81 -3.16 -19.72 0.62
CA GLY A 81 -2.70 -18.39 1.04
C GLY A 81 -1.60 -17.80 0.15
N ASP A 82 -1.16 -18.52 -0.89
CA ASP A 82 -0.12 -18.06 -1.81
C ASP A 82 -0.61 -16.91 -2.69
N TYR A 83 0.31 -16.03 -3.10
CA TYR A 83 0.03 -14.99 -4.07
C TYR A 83 -0.30 -15.60 -5.44
N VAL A 84 -1.36 -15.12 -6.08
CA VAL A 84 -1.85 -15.67 -7.36
C VAL A 84 -2.13 -14.58 -8.39
N GLY A 85 -1.87 -14.91 -9.65
CA GLY A 85 -2.12 -14.02 -10.79
C GLY A 85 -1.14 -12.84 -10.84
N GLU A 86 -1.49 -11.87 -11.69
CA GLU A 86 -0.68 -10.67 -11.92
C GLU A 86 -1.59 -9.46 -12.11
N PHE A 87 -1.24 -8.34 -11.47
CA PHE A 87 -1.91 -7.07 -11.72
C PHE A 87 -1.32 -6.41 -12.96
N THR A 88 -2.19 -6.12 -13.93
CA THR A 88 -1.82 -5.42 -15.17
C THR A 88 -2.62 -4.13 -15.31
N ASN A 89 -2.13 -3.19 -16.14
CA ASN A 89 -2.78 -1.89 -16.36
C ASN A 89 -2.98 -1.08 -15.07
N LEU A 90 -1.91 -0.99 -14.27
CA LEU A 90 -1.90 -0.23 -13.02
C LEU A 90 -2.19 1.27 -13.27
N PRO A 91 -3.04 1.93 -12.46
CA PRO A 91 -3.19 3.39 -12.49
C PRO A 91 -1.85 4.11 -12.24
N GLU A 92 -1.68 5.32 -12.79
CA GLU A 92 -0.42 6.07 -12.74
C GLU A 92 0.11 6.33 -11.32
N ASN A 93 -0.79 6.44 -10.35
CA ASN A 93 -0.47 6.69 -8.94
C ASN A 93 -0.27 5.42 -8.12
N THR A 94 -0.01 4.28 -8.77
CA THR A 94 0.15 2.98 -8.12
C THR A 94 1.43 2.32 -8.58
N LYS A 95 1.97 1.43 -7.74
CA LYS A 95 3.17 0.66 -8.05
C LYS A 95 3.02 -0.77 -7.53
N ALA A 96 3.61 -1.71 -8.25
CA ALA A 96 3.81 -3.06 -7.74
C ALA A 96 4.80 -2.99 -6.56
N ILE A 97 4.53 -3.77 -5.52
CA ILE A 97 5.44 -3.92 -4.39
C ILE A 97 6.35 -5.10 -4.69
N GLU A 98 7.65 -4.84 -4.86
CA GLU A 98 8.66 -5.88 -5.03
C GLU A 98 9.09 -6.40 -3.67
N CYS A 99 8.59 -7.57 -3.31
CA CYS A 99 8.90 -8.23 -2.03
C CYS A 99 10.01 -9.27 -2.10
N THR A 100 10.45 -9.61 -3.31
CA THR A 100 11.56 -10.52 -3.55
C THR A 100 12.54 -9.81 -4.47
N PRO A 101 13.79 -9.54 -4.04
CA PRO A 101 14.78 -8.92 -4.90
C PRO A 101 14.99 -9.75 -6.17
N GLY A 102 14.77 -9.15 -7.34
CA GLY A 102 15.08 -9.77 -8.64
C GLY A 102 13.99 -10.63 -9.27
N LEU A 103 12.80 -10.74 -8.68
CA LEU A 103 11.60 -11.22 -9.38
C LEU A 103 10.72 -10.02 -9.75
N LYS A 104 10.57 -9.80 -11.07
CA LYS A 104 9.54 -8.93 -11.64
C LYS A 104 8.26 -9.71 -11.87
#